data_AF-A0A1A8X428-F1
#
_entry.id   AF-A0A1A8X428-F1
#
_cell.length_a   1.000
_cell.length_b   1.000
_cell.length_c   1.000
_cell.angle_alpha   90.00
_cell.angle_beta   90.00
_cell.angle_gamma   90.00
#
_symmetry.space_group_name_H-M   'P 1'
#
loop_
_entity.id
_entity.type
_entity.pdbx_description
1 polymer ?
#
loop_
_entity_poly.entity_id
_entity_poly.type
_entity_poly.pdbx_seq_one_letter_code
_entity_poly.pdbx_strand_id
1 'polypeptide(L)'
;MATVDDYENNLPATRYFNYMNNESIRENEYAGNTFNLFMNSASPEIKTIGSLFYRNFIYLRFKKEDYNNRCSDLNHWLNLEKEKHRENHRNDHDVLWIPIENLWNKINQERFRINKCNRKISNKSLINIQKRYKLGRFCENRDYLKSKCKAVQIEKRNIDNNCYYLTKYVNKYYDIFLAQESCLPDKNDDPDNPFFISDECSLYDMTKTFPEYNIQDNTISEKDIARTAINLCSELEKLSPYGTEGDKLDPEILAGTEAPSESSPNNNSLYGGIAIMGFLPVLFYVYKFTSLVPWLRSRIMKTEIVRTNMDNEESYNSIDDPSDIIPTNSENIEYYLGYEPT
;
A
#
# COMPACT_ATOMS: atom_id res chain seq x y z
N MET A 1 -9.15 28.74 -22.54
CA MET A 1 -9.69 28.81 -21.17
C MET A 1 -10.16 27.40 -20.83
N ALA A 2 -9.30 26.64 -20.15
CA ALA A 2 -9.55 25.27 -19.73
C ALA A 2 -10.73 25.27 -18.72
N THR A 3 -11.75 24.44 -18.95
CA THR A 3 -12.87 24.30 -18.00
C THR A 3 -12.37 23.70 -16.69
N VAL A 4 -13.17 23.83 -15.62
CA VAL A 4 -12.83 23.39 -14.27
C VAL A 4 -12.40 21.91 -14.17
N ASP A 5 -12.79 21.05 -15.11
CA ASP A 5 -12.37 19.64 -15.15
C ASP A 5 -11.05 19.40 -15.89
N ASP A 6 -10.59 20.36 -16.70
CA ASP A 6 -9.41 20.19 -17.56
C ASP A 6 -8.08 20.29 -16.77
N TYR A 7 -8.02 21.08 -15.69
CA TYR A 7 -6.78 21.16 -14.89
C TYR A 7 -6.54 19.88 -14.07
N GLU A 8 -7.59 19.25 -13.52
CA GLU A 8 -7.46 18.04 -12.70
C GLU A 8 -6.93 16.85 -13.51
N ASN A 9 -7.32 16.75 -14.79
CA ASN A 9 -6.84 15.73 -15.71
C ASN A 9 -5.34 15.84 -15.99
N ASN A 10 -4.75 17.01 -15.77
CA ASN A 10 -3.33 17.26 -15.96
C ASN A 10 -2.50 17.07 -14.68
N LEU A 11 -3.14 16.84 -13.53
CA LEU A 11 -2.43 16.57 -12.27
C LEU A 11 -1.71 15.20 -12.34
N PRO A 12 -0.51 15.06 -11.73
CA PRO A 12 0.35 13.90 -11.97
C PRO A 12 -0.32 12.54 -11.74
N ALA A 13 -0.97 12.35 -10.59
CA ALA A 13 -1.60 11.09 -10.23
C ALA A 13 -2.84 10.81 -11.11
N THR A 14 -3.65 11.84 -11.38
CA THR A 14 -4.84 11.71 -12.24
C THR A 14 -4.47 11.41 -13.68
N ARG A 15 -3.48 12.13 -14.22
CA ARG A 15 -2.97 11.91 -15.58
C ARG A 15 -2.44 10.48 -15.74
N TYR A 16 -1.68 9.99 -14.75
CA TYR A 16 -1.16 8.62 -14.79
C TYR A 16 -2.28 7.58 -14.70
N PHE A 17 -3.24 7.78 -13.79
CA PHE A 17 -4.42 6.94 -13.69
C PHE A 17 -5.21 6.87 -15.01
N ASN A 18 -5.46 8.02 -15.64
CA ASN A 18 -6.17 8.09 -16.91
C ASN A 18 -5.40 7.35 -18.01
N TYR A 19 -4.06 7.49 -18.05
CA TYR A 19 -3.21 6.73 -18.97
C TYR A 19 -3.33 5.22 -18.76
N MET A 20 -3.22 4.75 -17.51
CA MET A 20 -3.25 3.31 -17.20
C MET A 20 -4.57 2.64 -17.61
N ASN A 21 -5.69 3.35 -17.45
CA ASN A 21 -7.03 2.85 -17.75
C ASN A 21 -7.50 3.16 -19.18
N ASN A 22 -6.67 3.80 -20.01
CA ASN A 22 -7.05 4.06 -21.38
C ASN A 22 -6.95 2.78 -22.21
N GLU A 23 -8.10 2.16 -22.49
CA GLU A 23 -8.20 0.95 -23.30
C GLU A 23 -8.09 1.19 -24.80
N SER A 24 -8.20 2.44 -25.29
CA SER A 24 -8.07 2.74 -26.72
C SER A 24 -6.62 2.66 -27.20
N ILE A 25 -5.66 2.81 -26.28
CA ILE A 25 -4.23 2.62 -26.53
C ILE A 25 -3.90 1.12 -26.37
N ARG A 26 -4.45 0.26 -27.25
CA ARG A 26 -4.04 -1.15 -27.34
C ARG A 26 -2.79 -1.21 -28.20
N GLU A 27 -1.61 -1.20 -27.60
CA GLU A 27 -0.38 -1.28 -28.38
C GLU A 27 0.05 -2.73 -28.64
N ASN A 28 -0.01 -3.08 -29.93
CA ASN A 28 0.88 -4.06 -30.55
C ASN A 28 2.31 -3.50 -30.75
N GLU A 29 2.61 -2.27 -30.33
CA GLU A 29 3.89 -1.60 -30.62
C GLU A 29 5.04 -2.06 -29.71
N TYR A 30 4.74 -2.77 -28.62
CA TYR A 30 5.76 -3.22 -27.66
C TYR A 30 5.70 -4.71 -27.28
N ALA A 31 4.84 -5.52 -27.92
CA ALA A 31 4.75 -6.97 -27.69
C ALA A 31 6.01 -7.69 -28.18
N GLY A 32 7.06 -7.70 -27.35
CA GLY A 32 8.33 -8.39 -27.60
C GLY A 32 8.32 -9.83 -27.10
N ASN A 33 9.46 -10.50 -27.26
CA ASN A 33 9.63 -11.91 -26.85
C ASN A 33 9.22 -12.17 -25.40
N THR A 34 9.52 -11.25 -24.47
CA THR A 34 9.11 -11.35 -23.05
C THR A 34 7.59 -11.44 -22.88
N PHE A 35 6.83 -10.66 -23.64
CA PHE A 35 5.37 -10.66 -23.58
C PHE A 35 4.81 -11.97 -24.15
N ASN A 36 5.24 -12.31 -25.37
CA ASN A 36 4.78 -13.49 -26.09
C ASN A 36 5.09 -14.80 -25.34
N LEU A 37 6.19 -14.84 -24.59
CA LEU A 37 6.59 -15.99 -23.77
C LEU A 37 5.49 -16.46 -22.81
N PHE A 38 4.73 -15.53 -22.22
CA PHE A 38 3.68 -15.86 -21.25
C PHE A 38 2.28 -15.69 -21.82
N MET A 39 2.09 -14.75 -22.75
CA MET A 39 0.75 -14.38 -23.20
C MET A 39 0.25 -15.20 -24.38
N ASN A 40 1.09 -15.90 -25.15
CA ASN A 40 0.63 -16.64 -26.33
C ASN A 40 -0.43 -17.71 -26.03
N SER A 41 -0.28 -18.44 -24.92
CA SER A 41 -1.21 -19.47 -24.47
C SER A 41 -2.33 -18.96 -23.55
N ALA A 42 -2.31 -17.68 -23.17
CA ALA A 42 -3.28 -17.12 -22.26
C ALA A 42 -4.65 -16.88 -22.94
N SER A 43 -5.71 -16.81 -22.13
CA SER A 43 -7.07 -16.47 -22.60
C SER A 43 -7.12 -15.06 -23.20
N PRO A 44 -8.09 -14.75 -24.08
CA PRO A 44 -8.22 -13.41 -24.68
C PRO A 44 -8.32 -12.26 -23.67
N GLU A 45 -8.98 -12.50 -22.54
CA GLU A 45 -9.10 -11.54 -21.43
C GLU A 45 -7.75 -11.32 -20.74
N ILE A 46 -7.07 -12.39 -20.34
CA ILE A 46 -5.73 -12.31 -19.72
C ILE A 46 -4.71 -11.67 -20.67
N LYS A 47 -4.79 -11.96 -21.97
CA LYS A 47 -3.99 -11.28 -22.99
C LYS A 47 -4.25 -9.77 -23.00
N THR A 48 -5.51 -9.35 -22.89
CA THR A 48 -5.89 -7.93 -22.89
C THR A 48 -5.34 -7.22 -21.64
N ILE A 49 -5.56 -7.80 -20.45
CA ILE A 49 -5.02 -7.28 -19.19
C ILE A 49 -3.49 -7.26 -19.24
N GLY A 50 -2.87 -8.33 -19.72
CA GLY A 50 -1.43 -8.46 -19.92
C GLY A 50 -0.86 -7.37 -20.83
N SER A 51 -1.55 -7.04 -21.94
CA SER A 51 -1.11 -5.98 -22.86
C SER A 51 -1.15 -4.60 -22.20
N LEU A 52 -2.24 -4.28 -21.49
CA LEU A 52 -2.35 -3.03 -20.73
C LEU A 52 -1.30 -2.95 -19.63
N PHE A 53 -1.11 -4.04 -18.88
CA PHE A 53 -0.09 -4.17 -17.85
C PHE A 53 1.30 -3.89 -18.41
N TYR A 54 1.66 -4.58 -19.49
CA TYR A 54 2.96 -4.47 -20.11
C TYR A 54 3.22 -3.03 -20.59
N ARG A 55 2.26 -2.41 -21.29
CA ARG A 55 2.33 -0.99 -21.70
C ARG A 55 2.56 -0.07 -20.49
N ASN A 56 1.76 -0.22 -19.44
CA ASN A 56 1.85 0.60 -18.24
C ASN A 56 3.22 0.42 -17.54
N PHE A 57 3.75 -0.80 -17.51
CA PHE A 57 5.09 -1.09 -16.98
C PHE A 57 6.20 -0.47 -17.84
N ILE A 58 6.09 -0.50 -19.16
CA ILE A 58 7.07 0.17 -20.04
C ILE A 58 7.04 1.68 -19.83
N TYR A 59 5.84 2.27 -19.68
CA TYR A 59 5.68 3.70 -19.43
C TYR A 59 6.35 4.15 -18.12
N LEU A 60 6.34 3.29 -17.09
CA LEU A 60 7.04 3.53 -15.82
C LEU A 60 8.54 3.82 -16.01
N ARG A 61 9.19 3.23 -17.03
CA ARG A 61 10.61 3.46 -17.34
C ARG A 61 10.95 4.93 -17.55
N PHE A 62 10.01 5.69 -18.09
CA PHE A 62 10.23 7.10 -18.45
C PHE A 62 9.86 8.06 -17.31
N LYS A 63 9.50 7.54 -16.13
CA LYS A 63 9.10 8.31 -14.94
C LYS A 63 10.17 8.26 -13.86
N LYS A 64 11.36 8.80 -14.13
CA LYS A 64 12.49 8.73 -13.18
C LYS A 64 12.16 9.35 -11.82
N GLU A 65 11.66 10.58 -11.80
CA GLU A 65 11.39 11.33 -10.56
C GLU A 65 10.23 10.73 -9.75
N ASP A 66 9.16 10.28 -10.44
CA ASP A 66 7.97 9.73 -9.80
C ASP A 66 7.97 8.19 -9.71
N TYR A 67 9.11 7.53 -9.98
CA TYR A 67 9.15 6.08 -10.22
C TYR A 67 8.45 5.28 -9.13
N ASN A 68 8.69 5.60 -7.85
CA ASN A 68 8.11 4.88 -6.72
C ASN A 68 6.59 5.05 -6.64
N ASN A 69 6.09 6.28 -6.83
CA ASN A 69 4.65 6.56 -6.83
C ASN A 69 3.97 5.81 -7.98
N ARG A 70 4.56 5.88 -9.18
CA ARG A 70 4.04 5.23 -10.39
C ARG A 70 4.12 3.70 -10.31
N CYS A 71 5.13 3.14 -9.64
CA CYS A 71 5.19 1.72 -9.32
C CYS A 71 4.08 1.31 -8.32
N SER A 72 3.78 2.16 -7.34
CA SER A 72 2.67 1.96 -6.41
C SER A 72 1.33 1.96 -7.16
N ASP A 73 1.12 2.92 -8.05
CA ASP A 73 -0.06 2.99 -8.92
C ASP A 73 -0.22 1.73 -9.77
N LEU A 74 0.86 1.24 -10.38
CA LEU A 74 0.83 0.04 -11.20
C LEU A 74 0.46 -1.21 -10.38
N ASN A 75 0.99 -1.32 -9.16
CA ASN A 75 0.59 -2.38 -8.23
C ASN A 75 -0.89 -2.29 -7.86
N HIS A 76 -1.39 -1.09 -7.56
CA HIS A 76 -2.80 -0.86 -7.26
C HIS A 76 -3.69 -1.24 -8.45
N TRP A 77 -3.38 -0.73 -9.64
CA TRP A 77 -4.11 -1.04 -10.86
C TRP A 77 -4.15 -2.55 -11.13
N LEU A 78 -3.01 -3.24 -11.00
CA LEU A 78 -2.97 -4.68 -11.25
C LEU A 78 -3.72 -5.49 -10.18
N ASN A 79 -3.70 -5.05 -8.91
CA ASN A 79 -4.52 -5.67 -7.87
C ASN A 79 -6.02 -5.48 -8.14
N LEU A 80 -6.45 -4.32 -8.66
CA LEU A 80 -7.84 -4.10 -9.05
C LEU A 80 -8.26 -5.03 -10.19
N GLU A 81 -7.44 -5.15 -11.24
CA GLU A 81 -7.73 -6.06 -12.36
C GLU A 81 -7.73 -7.53 -11.90
N LYS A 82 -6.86 -7.90 -10.96
CA LYS A 82 -6.84 -9.23 -10.35
C LYS A 82 -8.14 -9.55 -9.63
N GLU A 83 -8.61 -8.65 -8.77
CA GLU A 83 -9.84 -8.87 -8.02
C GLU A 83 -11.08 -8.89 -8.92
N LYS A 84 -11.18 -7.98 -9.91
CA LYS A 84 -12.24 -8.03 -10.93
C LYS A 84 -12.26 -9.37 -11.68
N HIS A 85 -11.09 -9.85 -12.10
CA HIS A 85 -10.97 -11.14 -12.77
C HIS A 85 -11.38 -12.30 -11.84
N ARG A 86 -11.01 -12.23 -10.55
CA ARG A 86 -11.38 -13.25 -9.53
C ARG A 86 -12.88 -13.32 -9.32
N GLU A 87 -13.58 -12.19 -9.30
CA GLU A 87 -15.04 -12.15 -9.17
C GLU A 87 -15.75 -12.89 -10.33
N ASN A 88 -15.22 -12.77 -11.55
CA ASN A 88 -15.78 -13.39 -12.76
C ASN A 88 -15.33 -14.85 -12.98
N HIS A 89 -14.14 -15.24 -12.50
CA HIS A 89 -13.51 -16.54 -12.78
C HIS A 89 -13.16 -17.31 -11.51
N ARG A 90 -14.04 -17.32 -10.50
CA ARG A 90 -13.74 -17.84 -9.15
C ARG A 90 -13.02 -19.19 -9.10
N ASN A 91 -13.43 -20.16 -9.94
CA ASN A 91 -12.90 -21.52 -9.89
C ASN A 91 -11.52 -21.66 -10.53
N ASP A 92 -11.24 -20.85 -11.57
CA ASP A 92 -10.04 -21.03 -12.41
C ASP A 92 -9.09 -19.82 -12.33
N HIS A 93 -9.45 -18.78 -11.56
CA HIS A 93 -8.73 -17.51 -11.48
C HIS A 93 -7.24 -17.71 -11.22
N ASP A 94 -6.89 -18.50 -10.20
CA ASP A 94 -5.49 -18.63 -9.80
C ASP A 94 -4.64 -19.25 -10.92
N VAL A 95 -5.20 -20.18 -11.70
CA VAL A 95 -4.52 -20.78 -12.87
C VAL A 95 -4.44 -19.78 -14.02
N LEU A 96 -5.55 -19.12 -14.34
CA LEU A 96 -5.64 -18.17 -15.44
C LEU A 96 -4.76 -16.92 -15.23
N TRP A 97 -4.50 -16.53 -13.97
CA TRP A 97 -3.74 -15.33 -13.63
C TRP A 97 -2.21 -15.53 -13.63
N ILE A 98 -1.72 -16.78 -13.56
CA ILE A 98 -0.27 -17.12 -13.56
C ILE A 98 0.53 -16.38 -14.65
N PRO A 99 0.08 -16.30 -15.92
CA PRO A 99 0.81 -15.60 -16.97
C PRO A 99 1.12 -14.14 -16.65
N ILE A 100 0.23 -13.43 -15.95
CA ILE A 100 0.41 -12.02 -15.59
C ILE A 100 1.50 -11.85 -14.53
N GLU A 101 1.48 -12.68 -13.48
CA GLU A 101 2.51 -12.61 -12.42
C GLU A 101 3.88 -13.03 -12.97
N ASN A 102 3.94 -14.03 -13.85
CA ASN A 102 5.16 -14.42 -14.54
C ASN A 102 5.71 -13.29 -15.44
N LEU A 103 4.81 -12.60 -16.15
CA LEU A 103 5.18 -11.45 -16.96
C LEU A 103 5.76 -10.32 -16.10
N TRP A 104 5.15 -9.99 -14.95
CA TRP A 104 5.70 -9.00 -14.01
C TRP A 104 7.13 -9.38 -13.61
N ASN A 105 7.31 -10.61 -13.13
CA ASN A 105 8.60 -11.10 -12.64
C ASN A 105 9.69 -11.00 -13.71
N LYS A 106 9.37 -11.41 -14.95
CA LYS A 106 10.33 -11.38 -16.06
C LYS A 106 10.70 -9.95 -16.47
N ILE A 107 9.72 -9.05 -16.60
CA ILE A 107 10.01 -7.64 -16.95
C ILE A 107 10.86 -6.98 -15.86
N ASN A 108 10.51 -7.21 -14.59
CA ASN A 108 11.21 -6.62 -13.45
C ASN A 108 12.65 -7.14 -13.32
N GLN A 109 12.93 -8.38 -13.74
CA GLN A 109 14.28 -8.94 -13.80
C GLN A 109 15.10 -8.43 -14.99
N GLU A 110 14.52 -8.41 -16.20
CA GLU A 110 15.27 -8.16 -17.43
C GLU A 110 15.54 -6.68 -17.70
N ARG A 111 14.59 -5.79 -17.37
CA ARG A 111 14.63 -4.40 -17.85
C ARG A 111 15.14 -3.39 -16.84
N PHE A 112 15.22 -3.75 -15.56
CA PHE A 112 15.53 -2.81 -14.49
C PHE A 112 16.54 -3.40 -13.50
N ARG A 113 17.83 -3.29 -13.85
CA ARG A 113 18.92 -3.73 -12.96
C ARG A 113 19.04 -2.89 -11.69
N ILE A 114 18.59 -1.64 -11.71
CA ILE A 114 18.83 -0.65 -10.64
C ILE A 114 17.54 -0.31 -9.87
N ASN A 115 16.46 0.05 -10.57
CA ASN A 115 15.18 0.43 -9.93
C ASN A 115 14.11 -0.63 -10.21
N LYS A 116 13.93 -1.59 -9.29
CA LYS A 116 12.91 -2.62 -9.41
C LYS A 116 11.54 -2.10 -8.95
N CYS A 117 10.48 -2.45 -9.67
CA CYS A 117 9.12 -2.28 -9.21
C CYS A 117 8.66 -3.58 -8.57
N ASN A 118 8.76 -3.66 -7.24
CA ASN A 118 8.39 -4.87 -6.52
C ASN A 118 6.87 -5.06 -6.53
N ARG A 119 6.44 -6.28 -6.86
CA ARG A 119 5.03 -6.68 -6.82
C ARG A 119 4.56 -6.72 -5.36
N LYS A 120 3.51 -5.98 -5.05
CA LYS A 120 2.81 -5.94 -3.75
C LYS A 120 1.38 -6.45 -3.95
N ILE A 121 1.17 -7.73 -3.65
CA ILE A 121 -0.15 -8.35 -3.69
C ILE A 121 -0.97 -7.81 -2.51
N SER A 122 -2.17 -7.31 -2.78
CA SER A 122 -3.12 -6.95 -1.73
C SER A 122 -4.16 -8.05 -1.61
N ASN A 123 -4.52 -8.41 -0.37
CA ASN A 123 -5.58 -9.36 -0.06
C ASN A 123 -6.87 -8.64 0.37
N LYS A 124 -6.99 -7.35 0.09
CA LYS A 124 -8.17 -6.54 0.41
C LYS A 124 -9.23 -6.69 -0.66
N SER A 125 -10.48 -6.44 -0.27
CA SER A 125 -11.60 -6.39 -1.21
C SER A 125 -11.38 -5.32 -2.28
N LEU A 126 -12.00 -5.51 -3.45
CA LEU A 126 -12.00 -4.55 -4.54
C LEU A 126 -12.34 -3.12 -4.06
N ILE A 127 -13.37 -3.00 -3.22
CA ILE A 127 -13.83 -1.73 -2.63
C ILE A 127 -12.73 -1.08 -1.79
N ASN A 128 -12.05 -1.83 -0.93
CA ASN A 128 -11.01 -1.28 -0.06
C ASN A 128 -9.77 -0.85 -0.86
N ILE A 129 -9.39 -1.61 -1.89
CA ILE A 129 -8.31 -1.22 -2.80
C ILE A 129 -8.66 0.11 -3.50
N GLN A 130 -9.91 0.25 -3.98
CA GLN A 130 -10.39 1.48 -4.62
C GLN A 130 -10.39 2.67 -3.67
N LYS A 131 -10.89 2.50 -2.43
CA LYS A 131 -10.92 3.55 -1.40
C LYS A 131 -9.50 4.06 -1.09
N ARG A 132 -8.57 3.14 -0.78
CA ARG A 132 -7.16 3.48 -0.51
C ARG A 132 -6.55 4.24 -1.68
N TYR A 133 -6.77 3.74 -2.89
CA TYR A 133 -6.18 4.31 -4.09
C TYR A 133 -6.72 5.71 -4.41
N LYS A 134 -8.02 5.93 -4.22
CA LYS A 134 -8.65 7.23 -4.38
C LYS A 134 -8.09 8.26 -3.38
N LEU A 135 -7.91 7.87 -2.12
CA LEU A 135 -7.30 8.72 -1.10
C LEU A 135 -5.84 9.06 -1.46
N GLY A 136 -5.05 8.07 -1.87
CA GLY A 136 -3.65 8.27 -2.23
C GLY A 136 -3.47 9.22 -3.41
N ARG A 137 -4.28 9.05 -4.46
CA ARG A 137 -4.28 9.98 -5.61
C ARG A 137 -4.64 11.40 -5.22
N PHE A 138 -5.63 11.56 -4.35
CA PHE A 138 -5.99 12.88 -3.82
C PHE A 138 -4.79 13.52 -3.12
N CYS A 139 -4.15 12.81 -2.19
CA CYS A 139 -3.03 13.35 -1.42
C CYS A 139 -1.83 13.70 -2.30
N GLU A 140 -1.46 12.84 -3.26
CA GLU A 140 -0.35 13.15 -4.18
C GLU A 140 -0.63 14.42 -5.00
N ASN A 141 -1.83 14.54 -5.55
CA ASN A 141 -2.21 15.72 -6.33
C ASN A 141 -2.28 16.99 -5.47
N ARG A 142 -2.79 16.89 -4.24
CA ARG A 142 -2.77 17.97 -3.24
C ARG A 142 -1.35 18.41 -2.97
N ASP A 143 -0.45 17.47 -2.69
CA ASP A 143 0.94 17.76 -2.34
C ASP A 143 1.71 18.35 -3.54
N TYR A 144 1.41 17.88 -4.75
CA TYR A 144 1.91 18.48 -5.98
C TYR A 144 1.46 19.95 -6.10
N LEU A 145 0.16 20.23 -5.97
CA LEU A 145 -0.38 21.59 -6.04
C LEU A 145 0.18 22.49 -4.93
N LYS A 146 0.31 21.96 -3.71
CA LYS A 146 0.95 22.64 -2.55
C LYS A 146 2.39 22.98 -2.85
N SER A 147 3.16 22.07 -3.46
CA SER A 147 4.56 22.32 -3.84
C SER A 147 4.67 23.41 -4.90
N LYS A 148 3.80 23.41 -5.91
CA LYS A 148 3.74 24.44 -6.95
C LYS A 148 3.40 25.80 -6.37
N CYS A 149 2.43 25.85 -5.46
CA CYS A 149 2.07 27.09 -4.79
C CYS A 149 3.24 27.65 -3.96
N LYS A 150 3.96 26.79 -3.20
CA LYS A 150 5.15 27.19 -2.42
C LYS A 150 6.30 27.69 -3.31
N ALA A 151 6.53 27.07 -4.47
CA ALA A 151 7.60 27.46 -5.39
C ALA A 151 7.42 28.88 -5.94
N VAL A 152 6.19 29.27 -6.28
CA VAL A 152 5.86 30.62 -6.76
C VAL A 152 6.26 31.71 -5.74
N GLN A 153 6.15 31.41 -4.45
CA GLN A 153 6.51 32.32 -3.35
C GLN A 153 8.01 32.54 -3.29
N ILE A 154 8.78 31.45 -3.37
CA ILE A 154 10.25 31.49 -3.37
C ILE A 154 10.75 32.30 -4.57
N GLU A 155 10.14 32.09 -5.74
CA GLU A 155 10.49 32.77 -6.99
C GLU A 155 9.94 34.21 -7.08
N LYS A 156 9.21 34.69 -6.06
CA LYS A 156 8.54 36.01 -6.02
C LYS A 156 7.71 36.33 -7.27
N ARG A 157 7.12 35.30 -7.88
CA ARG A 157 6.22 35.44 -9.02
C ARG A 157 4.80 35.76 -8.51
N ASN A 158 3.97 36.34 -9.38
CA ASN A 158 2.55 36.49 -9.06
C ASN A 158 1.94 35.11 -8.80
N ILE A 159 1.01 35.02 -7.83
CA ILE A 159 0.25 33.79 -7.56
C ILE A 159 -0.23 33.18 -8.87
N ASP A 160 0.25 31.97 -9.13
CA ASP A 160 -0.20 31.14 -10.22
C ASP A 160 -1.59 30.57 -9.87
N ASN A 161 -2.39 30.29 -10.90
CA ASN A 161 -3.67 29.60 -10.79
C ASN A 161 -3.56 28.31 -9.97
N ASN A 162 -2.38 27.71 -9.87
CA ASN A 162 -2.07 26.55 -9.03
C ASN A 162 -2.45 26.72 -7.55
N CYS A 163 -2.24 27.89 -6.92
CA CYS A 163 -2.65 28.11 -5.52
C CYS A 163 -4.17 28.13 -5.37
N TYR A 164 -4.87 28.77 -6.33
CA TYR A 164 -6.33 28.75 -6.37
C TYR A 164 -6.87 27.34 -6.63
N TYR A 165 -6.24 26.60 -7.54
CA TYR A 165 -6.56 25.21 -7.84
C TYR A 165 -6.34 24.30 -6.63
N LEU A 166 -5.32 24.53 -5.80
CA LEU A 166 -5.12 23.79 -4.56
C LEU A 166 -6.34 23.91 -3.63
N THR A 167 -6.74 25.13 -3.28
CA THR A 167 -7.88 25.36 -2.37
C THR A 167 -9.16 24.75 -2.94
N LYS A 168 -9.38 24.93 -4.24
CA LYS A 168 -10.53 24.35 -4.94
C LYS A 168 -10.52 22.82 -4.92
N TYR A 169 -9.37 22.22 -5.20
CA TYR A 169 -9.17 20.77 -5.22
C TYR A 169 -9.40 20.16 -3.84
N VAL A 170 -8.82 20.75 -2.79
CA VAL A 170 -8.98 20.25 -1.42
C VAL A 170 -10.43 20.33 -0.94
N ASN A 171 -11.10 21.46 -1.16
CA ASN A 171 -12.51 21.61 -0.76
C ASN A 171 -13.42 20.62 -1.52
N LYS A 172 -13.24 20.49 -2.83
CA LYS A 172 -14.01 19.53 -3.65
C LYS A 172 -13.90 18.11 -3.12
N TYR A 173 -12.68 17.65 -2.83
CA TYR A 173 -12.47 16.27 -2.38
C TYR A 173 -12.85 16.07 -0.92
N TYR A 174 -12.73 17.08 -0.07
CA TYR A 174 -13.28 17.04 1.29
C TYR A 174 -14.77 16.71 1.27
N ASP A 175 -15.57 17.45 0.50
CA ASP A 175 -17.01 17.22 0.38
C ASP A 175 -17.31 15.81 -0.15
N ILE A 176 -16.53 15.34 -1.14
CA ILE A 176 -16.66 14.00 -1.71
C ILE A 176 -16.39 12.91 -0.66
N PHE A 177 -15.30 13.01 0.11
CA PHE A 177 -14.95 11.98 1.09
C PHE A 177 -15.88 12.00 2.30
N LEU A 178 -16.29 13.19 2.75
CA LEU A 178 -17.25 13.34 3.86
C LEU A 178 -18.61 12.72 3.52
N ALA A 179 -19.07 12.85 2.27
CA ALA A 179 -20.36 12.31 1.84
C ALA A 179 -20.33 10.79 1.55
N GLN A 180 -19.15 10.19 1.35
CA GLN A 180 -19.02 8.80 0.91
C GLN A 180 -19.04 7.77 2.04
N GLU A 181 -18.64 8.15 3.25
CA GLU A 181 -18.52 7.24 4.39
C GLU A 181 -19.47 7.68 5.50
N SER A 182 -20.39 6.80 5.92
CA SER A 182 -21.27 7.08 7.05
C SER A 182 -20.54 7.04 8.39
N CYS A 183 -19.52 6.19 8.49
CA CYS A 183 -18.61 6.09 9.62
C CYS A 183 -17.31 5.38 9.18
N LEU A 184 -16.23 5.56 9.95
CA LEU A 184 -14.97 4.85 9.75
C LEU A 184 -14.84 3.68 10.73
N PRO A 185 -14.28 2.52 10.32
CA PRO A 185 -13.90 1.49 11.28
C PRO A 185 -12.78 2.03 12.18
N ASP A 186 -12.67 1.49 13.40
CA ASP A 186 -11.60 1.88 14.33
C ASP A 186 -10.22 1.77 13.67
N LYS A 187 -9.36 2.75 13.97
CA LYS A 187 -7.99 2.78 13.43
C LYS A 187 -7.25 1.52 13.88
N ASN A 188 -6.60 0.86 12.92
CA ASN A 188 -5.81 -0.33 13.13
C ASN A 188 -4.44 -0.20 12.45
N ASP A 189 -3.52 -1.09 12.79
CA ASP A 189 -2.16 -1.12 12.26
C ASP A 189 -2.06 -1.87 10.92
N ASP A 190 -3.17 -2.06 10.22
CA ASP A 190 -3.21 -2.73 8.93
C ASP A 190 -2.46 -1.87 7.88
N PRO A 191 -1.35 -2.35 7.31
CA PRO A 191 -0.58 -1.57 6.33
C PRO A 191 -1.38 -1.24 5.07
N ASP A 192 -2.43 -2.01 4.80
CA ASP A 192 -3.35 -1.86 3.67
C ASP A 192 -4.69 -1.21 4.08
N ASN A 193 -4.75 -0.54 5.24
CA ASN A 193 -5.96 0.15 5.70
C ASN A 193 -6.48 1.11 4.61
N PRO A 194 -7.76 0.99 4.18
CA PRO A 194 -8.27 1.81 3.08
C PRO A 194 -8.38 3.31 3.37
N PHE A 195 -8.33 3.69 4.65
CA PHE A 195 -8.56 5.04 5.14
C PHE A 195 -7.30 5.72 5.71
N PHE A 196 -6.17 5.01 5.76
CA PHE A 196 -4.91 5.53 6.33
C PHE A 196 -3.72 5.22 5.41
N ILE A 197 -3.09 6.25 4.86
CA ILE A 197 -1.87 6.12 4.05
C ILE A 197 -0.66 6.64 4.81
N SER A 198 -0.81 7.80 5.46
CA SER A 198 0.16 8.41 6.36
C SER A 198 -0.57 9.37 7.30
N ASP A 199 0.13 9.93 8.28
CA ASP A 199 -0.46 10.91 9.20
C ASP A 199 -0.94 12.20 8.49
N GLU A 200 -0.33 12.53 7.34
CA GLU A 200 -0.73 13.66 6.48
C GLU A 200 -1.77 13.27 5.41
N CYS A 201 -2.16 12.00 5.35
CA CYS A 201 -3.06 11.45 4.35
C CYS A 201 -3.91 10.32 4.95
N SER A 202 -4.93 10.71 5.70
CA SER A 202 -5.77 9.81 6.51
C SER A 202 -7.16 10.39 6.74
N LEU A 203 -8.22 9.62 6.47
CA LEU A 203 -9.59 10.07 6.78
C LEU A 203 -9.87 10.13 8.30
N TYR A 204 -9.03 9.50 9.12
CA TYR A 204 -9.09 9.66 10.58
C TYR A 204 -8.70 11.08 11.05
N ASP A 205 -7.99 11.84 10.22
CA ASP A 205 -7.66 13.24 10.47
C ASP A 205 -8.04 14.07 9.23
N MET A 206 -9.32 14.44 9.17
CA MET A 206 -9.88 15.22 8.06
C MET A 206 -9.26 16.62 7.98
N THR A 207 -8.80 17.19 9.11
CA THR A 207 -8.21 18.53 9.14
C THR A 207 -6.82 18.54 8.48
N LYS A 208 -5.95 17.60 8.84
CA LYS A 208 -4.63 17.46 8.19
C LYS A 208 -4.73 17.00 6.74
N THR A 209 -5.68 16.12 6.45
CA THR A 209 -5.84 15.59 5.09
C THR A 209 -6.45 16.63 4.15
N PHE A 210 -7.39 17.44 4.63
CA PHE A 210 -8.10 18.45 3.84
C PHE A 210 -7.98 19.85 4.44
N PRO A 211 -6.77 20.40 4.59
CA PRO A 211 -6.58 21.68 5.26
C PRO A 211 -7.25 22.81 4.48
N GLU A 212 -7.74 23.81 5.22
CA GLU A 212 -8.10 25.08 4.60
C GLU A 212 -6.86 25.94 4.43
N TYR A 213 -6.71 26.57 3.27
CA TYR A 213 -5.60 27.48 3.01
C TYR A 213 -6.05 28.93 3.11
N ASN A 214 -5.22 29.74 3.78
CA ASN A 214 -5.21 31.18 3.60
C ASN A 214 -4.15 31.53 2.54
N ILE A 215 -4.54 32.37 1.58
CA ILE A 215 -3.66 32.84 0.51
C ILE A 215 -3.65 34.37 0.61
N GLN A 216 -2.56 34.92 1.14
CA GLN A 216 -2.39 36.35 1.35
C GLN A 216 -0.98 36.77 0.98
N ASP A 217 -0.84 37.87 0.23
CA ASP A 217 0.46 38.45 -0.17
C ASP A 217 1.45 37.44 -0.75
N ASN A 218 0.97 36.60 -1.67
CA ASN A 218 1.74 35.49 -2.28
C ASN A 218 2.25 34.44 -1.28
N THR A 219 1.73 34.41 -0.05
CA THR A 219 2.05 33.41 0.98
C THR A 219 0.88 32.46 1.17
N ILE A 220 1.18 31.18 1.41
CA ILE A 220 0.18 30.15 1.69
C ILE A 220 0.41 29.67 3.12
N SER A 221 -0.63 29.72 3.92
CA SER A 221 -0.66 29.14 5.24
C SER A 221 -1.90 28.26 5.39
N GLU A 222 -1.79 27.25 6.24
CA GLU A 222 -2.95 26.47 6.64
C GLU A 222 -3.68 27.24 7.74
N LYS A 223 -4.99 27.33 7.63
CA LYS A 223 -5.82 27.89 8.68
C LYS A 223 -5.90 26.89 9.81
N ASP A 224 -5.88 27.38 11.04
CA ASP A 224 -6.18 26.58 12.22
C ASP A 224 -7.71 26.43 12.37
N ILE A 225 -8.33 25.80 11.37
CA ILE A 225 -9.77 25.50 11.33
C ILE A 225 -9.92 23.98 11.24
N ALA A 226 -10.57 23.41 12.25
CA ALA A 226 -10.93 22.00 12.24
C ALA A 226 -11.96 21.72 11.14
N ARG A 227 -11.68 20.71 10.31
CA ARG A 227 -12.68 20.12 9.42
C ARG A 227 -13.60 19.20 10.21
N THR A 228 -14.83 19.02 9.74
CA THR A 228 -15.73 18.01 10.30
C THR A 228 -15.09 16.63 10.13
N ALA A 229 -14.95 15.90 11.23
CA ALA A 229 -14.46 14.53 11.22
C ALA A 229 -15.55 13.56 10.79
N ILE A 230 -15.14 12.42 10.20
CA ILE A 230 -16.04 11.27 10.01
C ILE A 230 -15.99 10.46 11.30
N ASN A 231 -17.16 10.25 11.92
CA ASN A 231 -17.27 9.53 13.18
C ASN A 231 -16.83 8.07 13.05
N LEU A 232 -16.34 7.48 14.16
CA LEU A 232 -16.04 6.06 14.19
C LEU A 232 -17.33 5.24 14.29
N CYS A 233 -17.40 4.10 13.62
CA CYS A 233 -18.58 3.24 13.67
C CYS A 233 -18.87 2.76 15.10
N SER A 234 -17.83 2.50 15.89
CA SER A 234 -17.92 2.13 17.31
C SER A 234 -18.54 3.23 18.19
N GLU A 235 -18.44 4.50 17.80
CA GLU A 235 -19.07 5.62 18.50
C GLU A 235 -20.56 5.73 18.16
N LEU A 236 -20.95 5.50 16.90
CA LEU A 236 -22.36 5.45 16.51
C LEU A 236 -23.10 4.30 17.18
N GLU A 237 -22.46 3.14 17.31
CA GLU A 237 -23.04 1.96 17.97
C GLU A 237 -23.37 2.23 19.45
N LYS A 238 -22.50 2.98 20.15
CA LYS A 238 -22.73 3.38 21.56
C LYS A 238 -23.88 4.37 21.74
N LEU A 239 -24.23 5.11 20.68
CA LEU A 239 -25.34 6.05 20.69
C LEU A 239 -26.68 5.38 20.29
N SER A 240 -26.65 4.10 19.89
CA SER A 240 -27.87 3.34 19.65
C SER A 240 -28.56 3.05 21.00
N PRO A 241 -29.86 3.37 21.16
CA PRO A 241 -30.59 3.23 22.43
C PRO A 241 -30.84 1.78 22.87
N TYR A 242 -30.21 0.79 22.23
CA TYR A 242 -30.30 -0.62 22.60
C TYR A 242 -28.95 -1.11 23.13
N GLY A 243 -28.60 -0.69 24.35
CA GLY A 243 -27.26 -0.91 24.88
C GLY A 243 -27.10 -0.77 26.38
N THR A 244 -28.10 -1.15 27.19
CA THR A 244 -27.83 -1.53 28.60
C THR A 244 -28.91 -2.48 29.13
N GLU A 245 -28.42 -3.62 29.64
CA GLU A 245 -28.96 -4.50 30.69
C GLU A 245 -30.45 -4.89 30.71
N GLY A 246 -30.67 -6.20 30.50
CA GLY A 246 -31.44 -7.04 31.40
C GLY A 246 -32.85 -6.59 31.73
N ASP A 247 -33.83 -7.03 30.93
CA ASP A 247 -35.06 -7.49 31.55
C ASP A 247 -35.68 -8.67 30.80
N LYS A 248 -36.10 -9.62 31.60
CA LYS A 248 -36.77 -10.86 31.20
C LYS A 248 -38.20 -10.45 30.84
N LEU A 249 -38.51 -10.33 29.56
CA LEU A 249 -39.89 -10.20 29.11
C LEU A 249 -40.33 -11.49 28.44
N ASP A 250 -41.15 -12.23 29.18
CA ASP A 250 -41.94 -13.36 28.72
C ASP A 250 -42.72 -12.98 27.45
N PRO A 251 -42.79 -13.85 26.42
CA PRO A 251 -43.61 -13.57 25.26
C PRO A 251 -45.08 -13.78 25.63
N GLU A 252 -45.81 -12.68 25.77
CA GLU A 252 -47.27 -12.69 25.83
C GLU A 252 -47.84 -13.16 24.49
N ILE A 253 -48.76 -14.10 24.60
CA ILE A 253 -49.37 -14.91 23.55
C ILE A 253 -50.36 -14.06 22.75
N LEU A 254 -50.20 -14.00 21.42
CA LEU A 254 -51.32 -13.79 20.50
C LEU A 254 -51.54 -15.09 19.72
N ALA A 255 -52.53 -15.85 20.20
CA ALA A 255 -53.02 -17.05 19.58
C ALA A 255 -53.91 -16.73 18.37
N GLY A 256 -53.72 -17.53 17.31
CA GLY A 256 -54.57 -17.62 16.13
C GLY A 256 -54.20 -18.84 15.30
N THR A 257 -54.59 -20.02 15.82
CA THR A 257 -55.09 -21.25 15.16
C THR A 257 -54.70 -21.47 13.67
N GLU A 258 -54.09 -22.58 13.21
CA GLU A 258 -54.40 -24.01 13.39
C GLU A 258 -53.17 -24.91 13.10
N ALA A 259 -53.13 -26.10 13.73
CA ALA A 259 -52.19 -27.23 13.50
C ALA A 259 -53.00 -28.47 13.03
N PRO A 260 -52.46 -29.71 12.78
CA PRO A 260 -51.08 -30.18 12.92
C PRO A 260 -50.57 -31.22 11.86
N SER A 261 -49.27 -31.52 11.86
CA SER A 261 -48.70 -32.90 11.85
C SER A 261 -47.18 -32.79 12.04
N GLU A 262 -46.69 -32.87 13.28
CA GLU A 262 -46.17 -34.07 13.94
C GLU A 262 -45.12 -34.86 13.14
N SER A 263 -43.84 -34.64 13.46
CA SER A 263 -43.13 -35.54 14.38
C SER A 263 -41.73 -35.01 14.72
N SER A 264 -41.52 -34.79 16.02
CA SER A 264 -40.23 -34.81 16.75
C SER A 264 -40.35 -36.00 17.75
N PRO A 265 -39.36 -36.38 18.59
CA PRO A 265 -38.08 -35.73 18.89
C PRO A 265 -36.90 -36.71 19.08
N ASN A 266 -35.68 -36.16 19.25
CA ASN A 266 -34.92 -36.36 20.50
C ASN A 266 -33.57 -35.61 20.49
N ASN A 267 -33.56 -34.51 21.25
CA ASN A 267 -32.57 -34.14 22.26
C ASN A 267 -31.40 -35.10 22.46
N ASN A 268 -30.17 -34.55 22.39
CA ASN A 268 -29.11 -34.85 23.35
C ASN A 268 -28.16 -33.65 23.51
N SER A 269 -28.27 -33.04 24.68
CA SER A 269 -27.26 -32.20 25.32
C SER A 269 -26.04 -33.06 25.71
N LEU A 270 -24.87 -32.43 25.77
CA LEU A 270 -23.72 -32.83 26.58
C LEU A 270 -22.94 -34.11 26.19
N TYR A 271 -22.09 -33.98 25.17
CA TYR A 271 -20.84 -34.74 25.01
C TYR A 271 -19.86 -33.82 24.28
N GLY A 272 -18.65 -33.54 24.71
CA GLY A 272 -17.83 -34.09 25.77
C GLY A 272 -16.42 -33.59 25.40
N GLY A 273 -15.94 -32.57 26.11
CA GLY A 273 -14.61 -32.04 25.93
C GLY A 273 -13.55 -33.08 26.31
N ILE A 274 -13.22 -33.97 25.38
CA ILE A 274 -12.11 -34.91 25.48
C ILE A 274 -11.46 -35.05 24.10
N ALA A 275 -10.80 -33.99 23.65
CA ALA A 275 -9.80 -34.07 22.57
C ALA A 275 -8.62 -33.10 22.73
N ILE A 276 -8.58 -32.30 23.81
CA ILE A 276 -7.58 -31.24 23.98
C ILE A 276 -6.49 -31.62 25.01
N MET A 277 -6.72 -32.63 25.85
CA MET A 277 -5.74 -33.06 26.87
C MET A 277 -4.56 -33.89 26.34
N GLY A 278 -4.55 -34.28 25.06
CA GLY A 278 -3.48 -35.07 24.45
C GLY A 278 -2.36 -34.26 23.76
N PHE A 279 -2.58 -32.98 23.47
CA PHE A 279 -1.65 -32.20 22.63
C PHE A 279 -0.60 -31.38 23.40
N LEU A 280 -0.85 -31.05 24.66
CA LEU A 280 0.05 -30.24 25.49
C LEU A 280 1.41 -30.91 25.81
N PRO A 281 1.52 -32.23 26.10
CA PRO A 281 2.82 -32.81 26.45
C PRO A 281 3.75 -33.01 25.24
N VAL A 282 3.21 -33.11 24.01
CA VAL A 282 4.03 -33.25 22.80
C VAL A 282 4.83 -31.98 22.54
N LEU A 283 4.22 -30.80 22.69
CA LEU A 283 4.89 -29.51 22.49
C LEU A 283 6.07 -29.31 23.45
N PHE A 284 5.96 -29.74 24.70
CA PHE A 284 7.08 -29.71 25.66
C PHE A 284 8.21 -30.68 25.29
N TYR A 285 7.88 -31.84 24.71
CA TYR A 285 8.88 -32.78 24.22
C TYR A 285 9.66 -32.23 23.02
N VAL A 286 8.96 -31.64 22.03
CA VAL A 286 9.64 -31.00 20.88
C VAL A 286 10.45 -29.78 21.32
N TYR A 287 9.97 -29.02 22.30
CA TYR A 287 10.70 -27.88 22.87
C TYR A 287 12.03 -28.30 23.54
N LYS A 288 12.03 -29.41 24.30
CA LYS A 288 13.22 -29.88 25.04
C LYS A 288 14.28 -30.53 24.14
N PHE A 289 13.88 -31.14 23.02
CA PHE A 289 14.78 -31.90 22.14
C PHE A 289 15.17 -31.18 20.83
N THR A 290 14.61 -30.01 20.54
CA THR A 290 15.04 -29.20 19.40
C THR A 290 16.07 -28.17 19.85
N SER A 291 17.32 -28.28 19.41
CA SER A 291 18.41 -27.34 19.74
C SER A 291 18.26 -26.00 18.98
N LEU A 292 17.14 -25.30 19.14
CA LEU A 292 16.91 -23.97 18.55
C LEU A 292 17.46 -22.82 19.40
N VAL A 293 17.86 -23.09 20.65
CA VAL A 293 18.42 -22.09 21.57
C VAL A 293 19.76 -21.50 21.06
N PRO A 294 20.72 -22.27 20.52
CA PRO A 294 21.96 -21.71 19.97
C PRO A 294 21.74 -20.88 18.69
N TRP A 295 20.72 -21.22 17.89
CA TRP A 295 20.43 -20.52 16.64
C TRP A 295 19.81 -19.14 16.87
N LEU A 296 18.88 -19.03 17.82
CA LEU A 296 18.32 -17.74 18.25
C LEU A 296 19.40 -16.83 18.88
N ARG A 297 20.31 -17.37 19.71
CA ARG A 297 21.44 -16.60 20.24
C ARG A 297 22.39 -16.10 19.14
N SER A 298 22.67 -16.90 18.10
CA SER A 298 23.54 -16.49 16.99
C SER A 298 22.95 -15.33 16.17
N ARG A 299 21.62 -15.28 16.01
CA ARG A 299 20.93 -14.17 15.33
C ARG A 299 21.04 -12.85 16.12
N ILE A 300 20.87 -12.91 17.44
CA ILE A 300 20.94 -11.73 18.32
C ILE A 300 22.37 -11.18 18.39
N MET A 301 23.39 -12.05 18.45
CA MET A 301 24.79 -11.61 18.48
C MET A 301 25.26 -10.98 17.16
N LYS A 302 24.71 -11.40 16.01
CA LYS A 302 25.01 -10.76 14.71
C LYS A 302 24.48 -9.33 14.62
N THR A 303 23.33 -9.03 15.22
CA THR A 303 22.78 -7.67 15.24
C THR A 303 23.60 -6.71 16.10
N GLU A 304 24.25 -7.19 17.16
CA GLU A 304 25.09 -6.35 18.02
C GLU A 304 26.43 -5.99 17.36
N ILE A 305 27.07 -6.96 16.69
CA ILE A 305 28.32 -6.73 15.92
C ILE A 305 28.09 -5.73 14.77
N VAL A 306 26.97 -5.82 14.04
CA VAL A 306 26.64 -4.87 12.96
C VAL A 306 26.45 -3.44 13.50
N ARG A 307 25.93 -3.29 14.72
CA ARG A 307 25.69 -1.98 15.33
C ARG A 307 26.98 -1.30 15.79
N THR A 308 27.90 -2.04 16.42
CA THR A 308 29.24 -1.52 16.76
C THR A 308 30.10 -1.17 15.54
N ASN A 309 29.88 -1.83 14.40
CA ASN A 309 30.61 -1.49 13.17
C ASN A 309 30.08 -0.22 12.48
N MET A 310 28.77 0.07 12.60
CA MET A 310 28.18 1.33 12.10
C MET A 310 28.60 2.54 12.95
N ASP A 311 28.65 2.40 14.28
CA ASP A 311 29.04 3.50 15.17
C ASP A 311 30.53 3.88 15.01
N ASN A 312 31.38 2.93 14.61
CA ASN A 312 32.80 3.20 14.31
C ASN A 312 33.01 3.81 12.92
N GLU A 313 32.12 3.60 11.94
CA GLU A 313 32.23 4.22 10.60
C GLU A 313 31.76 5.69 10.58
N GLU A 314 30.81 6.07 11.44
CA GLU A 314 30.36 7.47 11.57
C GLU A 314 31.39 8.39 12.25
N SER A 315 32.36 7.82 12.99
CA SER A 315 33.40 8.57 13.70
C SER A 315 34.57 9.05 12.81
N TYR A 316 34.71 8.57 11.57
CA TYR A 316 35.87 8.89 10.72
C TYR A 316 35.58 9.83 9.54
N ASN A 317 34.34 10.31 9.37
CA ASN A 317 33.95 11.12 8.20
C ASN A 317 33.71 12.62 8.48
N SER A 318 34.30 13.17 9.53
CA SER A 318 34.32 14.63 9.73
C SER A 318 35.65 15.05 10.33
N ILE A 319 36.56 15.57 9.48
CA ILE A 319 37.45 16.72 9.71
C ILE A 319 38.26 16.94 8.42
N ASP A 320 37.99 18.08 7.81
CA ASP A 320 38.79 18.98 6.96
C ASP A 320 40.16 18.51 6.39
N ASP A 321 40.29 18.60 5.07
CA ASP A 321 41.53 18.70 4.27
C ASP A 321 41.93 20.21 4.19
N PRO A 322 43.22 20.64 4.08
CA PRO A 322 44.09 20.34 2.93
C PRO A 322 45.60 20.16 3.22
N SER A 323 46.30 19.34 2.42
CA SER A 323 47.42 19.78 1.55
C SER A 323 48.35 18.63 1.09
N ASP A 324 48.61 18.66 -0.22
CA ASP A 324 49.73 18.16 -1.04
C ASP A 324 50.72 17.11 -0.48
N ILE A 325 50.93 16.01 -1.22
CA ILE A 325 52.21 15.65 -1.92
C ILE A 325 52.09 14.28 -2.67
N ILE A 326 52.33 14.35 -3.99
CA ILE A 326 52.88 13.42 -5.02
C ILE A 326 52.93 11.88 -4.78
N PRO A 327 52.58 11.04 -5.80
CA PRO A 327 52.56 9.58 -5.69
C PRO A 327 53.89 8.90 -6.03
N THR A 328 54.17 7.75 -5.42
CA THR A 328 55.20 6.80 -5.91
C THR A 328 54.81 5.36 -5.58
N ASN A 329 54.88 4.50 -6.61
CA ASN A 329 54.66 3.05 -6.55
C ASN A 329 55.93 2.29 -6.09
N SER A 330 55.73 0.99 -5.78
CA SER A 330 56.69 -0.12 -5.55
C SER A 330 56.99 -0.40 -4.06
N GLU A 331 57.14 -1.62 -3.57
CA GLU A 331 57.47 -2.92 -4.17
C GLU A 331 57.22 -4.05 -3.15
N ASN A 332 57.25 -5.29 -3.65
CA ASN A 332 57.27 -6.58 -2.95
C ASN A 332 57.93 -6.63 -1.56
N ILE A 333 57.34 -7.39 -0.64
CA ILE A 333 58.09 -7.98 0.48
C ILE A 333 57.84 -9.50 0.51
N GLU A 334 58.83 -10.24 0.01
CA GLU A 334 59.06 -11.66 0.32
C GLU A 334 59.52 -11.78 1.78
N TYR A 335 59.06 -12.84 2.46
CA TYR A 335 59.63 -13.26 3.75
C TYR A 335 60.17 -14.69 3.62
N TYR A 336 61.44 -14.88 3.94
CA TYR A 336 62.13 -16.17 4.00
C TYR A 336 62.59 -16.51 5.43
N LEU A 337 62.63 -17.82 5.67
CA LEU A 337 63.48 -18.63 6.57
C LEU A 337 63.01 -19.01 7.99
N GLY A 338 63.11 -20.33 8.20
CA GLY A 338 63.23 -21.02 9.48
C GLY A 338 63.28 -22.55 9.25
N TYR A 339 64.48 -23.10 9.01
CA TYR A 339 64.75 -24.54 9.00
C TYR A 339 64.94 -25.07 10.42
N GLU A 340 64.60 -26.33 10.69
CA GLU A 340 65.42 -27.20 11.55
C GLU A 340 65.34 -28.68 11.11
N PRO A 341 66.41 -29.47 11.31
CA PRO A 341 66.62 -30.79 10.73
C PRO A 341 66.32 -31.96 11.69
N THR A 342 65.91 -33.12 11.15
CA THR A 342 66.50 -34.43 11.45
C THR A 342 66.06 -35.48 10.44
#